data_AF-A0A4Y7LJJ5-F1
#
_entry.id   AF-A0A4Y7LJJ5-F1
#
_cell.length_a   1.000
_cell.length_b   1.000
_cell.length_c   1.000
_cell.angle_alpha   90.00
_cell.angle_beta   90.00
_cell.angle_gamma   90.00
#
_symmetry.space_group_name_H-M   'P 1'
#
loop_
_entity.id
_entity.type
_entity.pdbx_description
1 polymer ?
#
loop_
_entity_poly.entity_id
_entity_poly.type
_entity_poly.pdbx_seq_one_letter_code
_entity_poly.pdbx_strand_id
1 'polypeptide(L)'
;MHRDCCNIVAFDLSNEVFVLLPQPPIYNPNGTHYKKLHILRNRLCVVLSRYPHLEIWTVKKRKKKLELNNNSSTLESTDCWSWIKELSMPLEGLGTSSYMSKNLIPVTVLNDGQVLLWDYARKALFLYDPRTTTTKKIVDNDVHKWDYVRSLPHMNSFASLKALGMNSKWI
;
A
#
# COMPACT_ATOMS: atom_id res chain seq x y z
N MET A 1 -25.23 4.03 -16.28
CA MET A 1 -24.62 2.78 -15.77
C MET A 1 -24.18 3.01 -14.35
N HIS A 2 -24.88 2.42 -13.37
CA HIS A 2 -24.43 2.39 -11.98
C HIS A 2 -23.15 1.54 -11.93
N ARG A 3 -22.03 2.14 -11.52
CA ARG A 3 -20.79 1.40 -11.28
C ARG A 3 -20.92 0.73 -9.92
N ASP A 4 -20.88 -0.59 -9.89
CA ASP A 4 -20.73 -1.34 -8.65
C ASP A 4 -19.32 -1.08 -8.09
N CYS A 5 -19.22 -0.09 -7.21
CA CYS A 5 -18.00 0.18 -6.47
C CYS A 5 -17.82 -0.91 -5.40
N CYS A 6 -16.66 -1.59 -5.38
CA CYS A 6 -16.39 -2.62 -4.38
C CYS A 6 -16.43 -2.02 -2.97
N ASN A 7 -17.35 -2.51 -2.14
CA ASN A 7 -17.39 -2.17 -0.72
C ASN A 7 -16.28 -2.92 0.02
N ILE A 8 -15.61 -2.23 0.94
CA ILE A 8 -14.63 -2.85 1.84
C ILE A 8 -15.29 -2.96 3.19
N VAL A 9 -15.52 -4.19 3.65
CA VAL A 9 -16.09 -4.49 4.95
C VAL A 9 -14.99 -5.03 5.85
N ALA A 10 -14.84 -4.44 7.03
CA ALA A 10 -13.99 -4.93 8.10
C ALA A 10 -14.84 -5.60 9.18
N PHE A 11 -14.30 -6.62 9.84
CA PHE A 11 -14.92 -7.23 11.01
C PHE A 11 -14.13 -6.80 12.26
N ASP A 12 -14.78 -6.08 13.16
CA ASP A 12 -14.21 -5.71 14.46
C ASP A 12 -14.33 -6.90 15.41
N LEU A 13 -13.20 -7.53 15.72
CA LEU A 13 -13.15 -8.69 16.62
C LEU A 13 -13.56 -8.37 18.06
N SER A 14 -13.44 -7.12 18.51
CA SER A 14 -13.71 -6.78 19.91
C SER A 14 -15.21 -6.61 20.17
N ASN A 15 -15.90 -6.03 19.19
CA ASN A 15 -17.33 -5.73 19.25
C ASN A 15 -18.17 -6.71 18.41
N GLU A 16 -17.53 -7.62 17.69
CA GLU A 16 -18.14 -8.60 16.78
C GLU A 16 -19.08 -7.98 15.73
N VAL A 17 -18.76 -6.77 15.26
CA VAL A 17 -19.56 -6.04 14.27
C VAL A 17 -18.83 -5.86 12.95
N PHE A 18 -19.59 -5.87 11.86
CA PHE A 18 -19.09 -5.46 10.55
C PHE A 18 -19.11 -3.94 10.42
N VAL A 19 -17.98 -3.37 10.03
CA VAL A 19 -17.81 -1.93 9.79
C VAL A 19 -17.50 -1.71 8.31
N LEU A 20 -18.26 -0.82 7.68
CA LEU A 20 -17.98 -0.39 6.32
C LEU A 20 -16.81 0.60 6.34
N LEU A 21 -15.73 0.28 5.62
CA LEU A 21 -14.63 1.20 5.41
C LEU A 21 -14.91 2.12 4.21
N PRO A 22 -14.38 3.36 4.22
CA PRO A 22 -14.49 4.25 3.06
C PRO A 22 -13.90 3.58 1.83
N GLN A 23 -14.44 3.91 0.67
CA GLN A 23 -13.86 3.45 -0.58
C GLN A 23 -12.50 4.13 -0.81
N PRO A 24 -11.50 3.40 -1.32
CA PRO A 24 -10.23 3.98 -1.72
C PRO A 24 -10.44 5.02 -2.83
N PRO A 25 -9.52 5.98 -3.01
CA PRO A 25 -9.70 7.10 -3.93
C PRO A 25 -9.73 6.64 -5.39
N ILE A 26 -10.94 6.39 -5.91
CA ILE A 26 -11.20 5.82 -7.24
C ILE A 26 -10.80 6.84 -8.29
N TYR A 27 -9.86 6.48 -9.15
CA TYR A 27 -9.57 7.31 -10.32
C TYR A 27 -9.27 6.43 -11.52
N ASN A 28 -10.32 5.87 -12.11
CA ASN A 28 -10.26 5.61 -13.54
C ASN A 28 -11.65 5.72 -14.19
N PRO A 29 -11.86 6.63 -15.15
CA PRO A 29 -13.03 6.57 -16.04
C PRO A 29 -13.07 5.25 -16.83
N ASN A 30 -11.93 4.58 -17.04
CA ASN A 30 -11.82 3.34 -17.82
C ASN A 30 -11.80 2.04 -16.99
N GLY A 31 -12.22 2.08 -15.71
CA GLY A 31 -12.57 0.87 -14.98
C GLY A 31 -11.42 -0.04 -14.53
N THR A 32 -10.19 0.45 -14.35
CA THR A 32 -9.18 -0.37 -13.66
C THR A 32 -9.48 -0.43 -12.17
N HIS A 33 -10.15 -1.51 -11.77
CA HIS A 33 -10.47 -1.87 -10.40
C HIS A 33 -9.23 -1.96 -9.50
N TYR A 34 -9.39 -1.63 -8.21
CA TYR A 34 -8.50 -2.12 -7.15
C TYR A 34 -8.60 -3.64 -7.14
N LYS A 35 -7.59 -4.33 -7.66
CA LYS A 35 -7.69 -5.79 -7.72
C LYS A 35 -7.39 -6.43 -6.38
N LYS A 36 -6.62 -5.76 -5.51
CA LYS A 36 -6.11 -6.36 -4.27
C LYS A 36 -5.91 -5.32 -3.16
N LEU A 37 -6.36 -5.71 -1.97
CA LEU A 37 -5.99 -5.06 -0.72
C LEU A 37 -4.70 -5.69 -0.22
N HIS A 38 -3.84 -4.87 0.38
CA HIS A 38 -2.57 -5.29 0.95
C HIS A 38 -2.47 -4.82 2.40
N ILE A 39 -1.54 -5.40 3.14
CA ILE A 39 -1.16 -4.91 4.47
C ILE A 39 0.21 -4.28 4.34
N LEU A 40 0.32 -3.01 4.73
CA LEU A 40 1.57 -2.30 4.86
C LEU A 40 1.59 -1.64 6.23
N ARG A 41 2.62 -1.92 7.02
CA ARG A 41 2.76 -1.38 8.38
C ARG A 41 1.55 -1.63 9.30
N ASN A 42 0.98 -2.84 9.25
CA ASN A 42 -0.24 -3.21 9.98
C ASN A 42 -1.44 -2.33 9.65
N ARG A 43 -1.44 -1.69 8.48
CA ARG A 43 -2.56 -0.92 7.96
C ARG A 43 -2.99 -1.50 6.62
N LEU A 44 -4.29 -1.52 6.41
CA LEU A 44 -4.85 -1.85 5.11
C LEU A 44 -4.42 -0.79 4.10
N CYS A 45 -3.91 -1.24 2.96
CA CYS A 45 -3.43 -0.38 1.90
C CYS A 45 -3.89 -0.84 0.51
N VAL A 46 -3.88 0.10 -0.43
CA VAL A 46 -4.08 -0.16 -1.86
C VAL A 46 -2.91 0.43 -2.64
N VAL A 47 -2.58 -0.25 -3.73
CA VAL A 47 -1.60 0.22 -4.71
C VAL A 47 -2.35 0.74 -5.92
N LEU A 48 -2.06 1.98 -6.31
CA LEU A 48 -2.67 2.65 -7.43
C LEU A 48 -1.61 3.03 -8.47
N SER A 49 -1.71 2.48 -9.66
CA SER A 49 -0.90 2.96 -10.79
C SER A 49 -1.57 4.18 -11.40
N ARG A 50 -0.98 5.36 -11.22
CA ARG A 50 -1.37 6.62 -11.84
C ARG A 50 -0.22 7.14 -12.69
N TYR A 51 -0.12 6.67 -13.93
CA TYR A 51 0.98 7.07 -14.82
C TYR A 51 1.20 8.59 -14.76
N PRO A 52 2.44 9.06 -14.52
CA PRO A 52 3.70 8.29 -14.52
C PRO A 52 4.11 7.69 -13.17
N HIS A 53 3.24 7.70 -12.16
CA HIS A 53 3.52 7.27 -10.79
C HIS A 53 2.80 5.98 -10.38
N LEU A 54 3.34 5.34 -9.35
CA LEU A 54 2.64 4.38 -8.53
C LEU A 54 2.45 4.99 -7.13
N GLU A 55 1.23 4.96 -6.64
CA GLU A 55 0.85 5.52 -5.35
C GLU A 55 0.44 4.40 -4.39
N ILE A 56 0.84 4.51 -3.13
CA ILE A 56 0.36 3.64 -2.07
C ILE A 56 -0.52 4.48 -1.15
N TRP A 57 -1.75 4.02 -0.94
CA TRP A 57 -2.70 4.65 -0.04
C TRP A 57 -3.00 3.73 1.12
N THR A 58 -3.01 4.27 2.35
CA THR A 58 -3.35 3.52 3.56
C THR A 58 -4.62 4.08 4.20
N VAL A 59 -5.45 3.20 4.77
CA VAL A 59 -6.62 3.61 5.55
C VAL A 59 -6.17 3.91 6.99
N LYS A 60 -6.59 5.06 7.52
CA LYS A 60 -6.33 5.45 8.92
C LYS A 60 -7.57 6.04 9.55
N LYS A 61 -7.72 5.77 10.85
CA LYS A 61 -8.71 6.38 11.72
C LYS A 61 -8.26 7.80 12.05
N ARG A 62 -9.15 8.77 11.88
CA ARG A 62 -8.95 10.18 12.20
C ARG A 62 -10.11 10.66 13.06
N LYS A 63 -9.86 11.58 13.97
CA LYS A 63 -10.92 12.29 14.67
C LYS A 63 -11.47 13.37 13.75
N LYS A 64 -12.74 13.31 13.41
CA LYS A 64 -13.41 14.41 12.73
C LYS A 64 -13.85 15.40 13.80
N LYS A 65 -13.35 16.63 13.75
CA LYS A 65 -14.01 17.72 14.46
C LYS A 65 -15.28 18.03 13.69
N LEU A 66 -16.43 17.79 14.31
CA LEU A 66 -17.68 18.36 13.83
C LEU A 66 -17.60 19.86 14.13
N GLU A 67 -17.53 20.68 13.09
CA GLU A 67 -17.84 22.10 13.22
C GLU A 67 -19.35 22.18 13.41
N LEU A 68 -19.79 22.15 14.67
CA LEU A 68 -21.17 22.48 15.00
C LEU A 68 -21.33 23.98 14.83
N ASN A 69 -22.17 24.39 13.88
CA ASN A 69 -22.63 25.76 13.80
C ASN A 69 -23.46 26.06 15.06
N ASN A 70 -22.92 26.95 15.90
CA ASN A 70 -23.48 27.68 17.04
C ASN A 70 -24.39 26.94 18.06
N ASN A 71 -23.89 26.93 19.30
CA ASN A 71 -24.62 26.94 20.58
C ASN A 71 -24.94 25.61 21.31
N SER A 72 -24.04 24.61 21.27
CA SER A 72 -24.00 23.65 22.41
C SER A 72 -22.57 23.18 22.69
N SER A 73 -22.16 23.29 23.94
CA SER A 73 -20.82 22.97 24.44
C SER A 73 -20.66 21.47 24.70
N THR A 74 -20.56 20.68 23.64
CA THR A 74 -20.00 19.32 23.69
C THR A 74 -19.43 18.98 22.32
N LEU A 75 -18.10 19.06 22.20
CA LEU A 75 -17.37 18.70 20.99
C LEU A 75 -17.31 17.17 20.89
N GLU A 76 -18.37 16.53 20.41
CA GLU A 76 -18.33 15.10 20.13
C GLU A 76 -17.46 14.87 18.88
N SER A 77 -16.24 14.39 19.10
CA SER A 77 -15.37 13.96 18.00
C SER A 77 -15.75 12.54 17.60
N THR A 78 -16.44 12.36 16.48
CA THR A 78 -16.66 11.02 15.93
C THR A 78 -15.42 10.58 15.17
N ASP A 79 -14.99 9.35 15.44
CA ASP A 79 -13.92 8.73 14.68
C ASP A 79 -14.40 8.41 13.25
N CYS A 80 -13.61 8.81 12.25
CA CYS A 80 -13.85 8.47 10.86
C CYS A 80 -12.63 7.79 10.24
N TRP A 81 -12.87 6.82 9.36
CA TRP A 81 -11.81 6.22 8.55
C TRP A 81 -11.63 7.05 7.28
N SER A 82 -10.38 7.23 6.85
CA SER A 82 -10.05 7.93 5.60
C SER A 82 -8.81 7.33 4.95
N TRP A 83 -8.76 7.39 3.61
CA TRP A 83 -7.58 7.00 2.84
C TRP A 83 -6.59 8.15 2.74
N ILE A 84 -5.32 7.84 2.96
CA ILE A 84 -4.23 8.81 2.94
C ILE A 84 -3.15 8.29 2.01
N LYS A 85 -2.66 9.14 1.11
CA LYS A 85 -1.51 8.82 0.27
C LYS A 85 -0.27 8.73 1.17
N GLU A 86 0.30 7.54 1.28
CA GLU A 86 1.50 7.28 2.06
C GLU A 86 2.76 7.39 1.22
N LEU A 87 2.67 7.02 -0.07
CA LEU A 87 3.80 7.02 -1.00
C LEU A 87 3.35 7.42 -2.40
N SER A 88 4.23 8.09 -3.13
CA SER A 88 4.14 8.30 -4.58
C SER A 88 5.52 8.07 -5.18
N MET A 89 5.66 7.09 -6.05
CA MET A 89 6.93 6.70 -6.67
C MET A 89 6.85 6.81 -8.19
N PRO A 90 7.87 7.35 -8.88
CA PRO A 90 7.91 7.36 -10.34
C PRO A 90 8.03 5.93 -10.90
N LEU A 91 7.28 5.60 -11.96
CA LEU A 91 7.38 4.30 -12.65
C LEU A 91 8.61 4.21 -13.57
N GLU A 92 9.17 5.35 -13.98
CA GLU A 92 10.33 5.42 -14.88
C GLU A 92 11.55 4.71 -14.29
N GLY A 93 11.82 4.90 -12.99
CA GLY A 93 12.94 4.27 -12.28
C GLY A 93 12.82 2.75 -12.11
N LEU A 94 11.63 2.19 -12.32
CA LEU A 94 11.43 0.74 -12.39
C LEU A 94 11.70 0.19 -13.79
N GLY A 95 11.82 1.01 -14.83
CA GLY A 95 11.83 0.55 -16.22
C GLY A 95 10.53 -0.16 -16.61
N THR A 96 9.42 0.11 -15.90
CA THR A 96 8.09 -0.47 -16.17
C THR A 96 7.30 0.40 -17.12
N SER A 97 6.74 -0.21 -18.18
CA SER A 97 5.63 0.39 -18.91
C SER A 97 4.35 0.38 -18.07
N SER A 98 3.41 1.28 -18.34
CA SER A 98 2.19 1.49 -17.55
C SER A 98 1.31 0.24 -17.36
N TYR A 99 1.50 -0.78 -18.20
CA TYR A 99 0.77 -2.05 -18.15
C TYR A 99 1.33 -3.02 -17.09
N MET A 100 2.61 -2.90 -16.72
CA MET A 100 3.31 -3.82 -15.80
C MET A 100 3.13 -3.48 -14.32
N SER A 101 2.75 -2.25 -13.99
CA SER A 101 2.58 -1.77 -12.61
C SER A 101 1.50 -2.53 -11.80
N LYS A 102 0.64 -3.29 -12.47
CA LYS A 102 -0.45 -4.08 -11.85
C LYS A 102 0.06 -5.24 -10.99
N ASN A 103 1.33 -5.61 -11.12
CA ASN A 103 1.95 -6.75 -10.45
C ASN A 103 2.89 -6.35 -9.30
N LEU A 104 3.02 -5.04 -9.04
CA LEU A 104 3.86 -4.52 -7.98
C LEU A 104 3.08 -4.48 -6.66
N ILE A 105 3.61 -5.12 -5.63
CA ILE A 105 3.00 -5.12 -4.29
C ILE A 105 3.99 -4.65 -3.23
N PRO A 106 3.54 -3.88 -2.22
CA PRO A 106 4.37 -3.56 -1.09
C PRO A 106 4.54 -4.80 -0.21
N VAL A 107 5.79 -5.06 0.17
CA VAL A 107 6.16 -6.15 1.07
C VAL A 107 6.26 -5.64 2.49
N THR A 108 7.10 -4.61 2.69
CA THR A 108 7.31 -4.00 4.01
C THR A 108 7.95 -2.62 3.84
N VAL A 109 8.05 -1.88 4.93
CA VAL A 109 8.87 -0.68 5.02
C VAL A 109 10.03 -0.95 5.98
N LEU A 110 11.23 -0.59 5.58
CA LEU A 110 12.43 -0.75 6.37
C LEU A 110 12.54 0.36 7.43
N ASN A 111 13.49 0.19 8.36
CA ASN A 111 13.70 1.10 9.49
C ASN A 111 14.12 2.51 9.05
N ASP A 112 14.79 2.64 7.92
CA ASP A 112 15.21 3.91 7.32
C ASP A 112 14.09 4.60 6.52
N GLY A 113 12.94 3.95 6.35
CA GLY A 113 11.80 4.45 5.60
C GLY A 113 11.77 4.01 4.13
N GLN A 114 12.75 3.24 3.67
CA GLN A 114 12.73 2.65 2.33
C GLN A 114 11.64 1.57 2.23
N VAL A 115 11.03 1.44 1.06
CA VAL A 115 9.91 0.54 0.82
C VAL A 115 10.38 -0.64 -0.04
N LEU A 116 10.19 -1.85 0.48
CA LEU A 116 10.46 -3.07 -0.26
C LEU A 116 9.23 -3.46 -1.09
N LEU A 117 9.43 -3.64 -2.38
CA LEU A 117 8.39 -3.92 -3.36
C LEU A 117 8.71 -5.25 -4.07
N TRP A 118 7.68 -6.05 -4.31
CA TRP A 118 7.78 -7.28 -5.10
C TRP A 118 7.04 -7.11 -6.43
N ASP A 119 7.73 -7.39 -7.52
CA ASP A 119 7.15 -7.44 -8.87
C ASP A 119 6.95 -8.91 -9.27
N TYR A 120 5.68 -9.35 -9.30
CA TYR A 120 5.35 -10.71 -9.70
C TYR A 120 5.69 -11.02 -11.17
N ALA A 121 5.58 -10.04 -12.07
CA ALA A 121 5.85 -10.29 -13.49
C ALA A 121 7.34 -10.52 -13.73
N ARG A 122 8.17 -9.77 -13.02
CA ARG A 122 9.64 -9.84 -13.16
C ARG A 122 10.29 -10.82 -12.20
N LYS A 123 9.53 -11.37 -11.26
CA LYS A 123 10.02 -12.19 -10.15
C LYS A 123 11.20 -11.49 -9.43
N ALA A 124 11.07 -10.17 -9.19
CA ALA A 124 12.15 -9.32 -8.70
C ALA A 124 11.74 -8.47 -7.48
N LEU A 125 12.72 -8.23 -6.60
CA LEU A 125 12.59 -7.31 -5.46
C LEU A 125 13.21 -5.95 -5.80
N PHE A 126 12.48 -4.89 -5.46
CA PHE A 126 12.92 -3.52 -5.58
C PHE A 126 12.90 -2.82 -4.23
N LEU A 127 13.94 -2.05 -3.96
CA LEU A 127 14.02 -1.11 -2.85
C LEU A 127 13.74 0.28 -3.38
N TYR A 128 12.67 0.90 -2.90
CA TYR A 128 12.35 2.28 -3.22
C TYR A 128 12.73 3.19 -2.05
N ASP A 129 13.52 4.21 -2.32
CA ASP A 129 13.83 5.25 -1.35
C ASP A 129 12.97 6.50 -1.64
N PRO A 130 11.99 6.83 -0.77
CA PRO A 130 11.15 8.01 -0.98
C PRO A 130 11.89 9.34 -0.82
N ARG A 131 13.06 9.36 -0.16
CA ARG A 131 13.83 10.60 0.08
C ARG A 131 14.61 11.02 -1.16
N THR A 132 15.23 10.05 -1.82
CA THR A 132 16.02 10.27 -3.04
C THR A 132 15.19 10.02 -4.30
N THR A 133 13.98 9.49 -4.17
CA THR A 133 13.10 9.06 -5.26
C THR A 133 13.73 8.00 -6.17
N THR A 134 14.72 7.26 -5.66
CA THR A 134 15.45 6.24 -6.42
C THR A 134 14.89 4.85 -6.16
N THR A 135 15.01 3.98 -7.16
CA THR A 135 14.66 2.56 -7.04
C THR A 135 15.90 1.72 -7.33
N LYS A 136 16.25 0.81 -6.42
CA LYS A 136 17.34 -0.16 -6.58
C LYS A 136 16.74 -1.55 -6.71
N LYS A 137 17.10 -2.30 -7.75
CA LYS A 137 16.76 -3.73 -7.85
C LYS A 137 17.69 -4.51 -6.91
N ILE A 138 17.14 -5.30 -5.98
CA ILE A 138 17.92 -6.02 -4.96
C ILE A 138 18.17 -7.48 -5.37
N VAL A 139 17.20 -8.12 -6.00
CA VAL A 139 17.31 -9.52 -6.43
C VAL A 139 17.05 -9.59 -7.92
N ASP A 140 18.03 -10.11 -8.66
CA ASP A 140 17.96 -10.27 -10.11
C ASP A 140 18.16 -11.73 -10.57
N ASN A 141 19.07 -12.49 -9.96
CA ASN A 141 19.44 -13.79 -10.53
C ASN A 141 18.98 -14.97 -9.65
N ASP A 142 18.46 -16.00 -10.32
CA ASP A 142 17.96 -17.31 -9.87
C ASP A 142 16.52 -17.47 -9.35
N VAL A 143 15.74 -16.40 -9.16
CA VAL A 143 14.32 -16.54 -8.78
C VAL A 143 13.44 -17.01 -9.95
N HIS A 144 13.97 -17.03 -11.18
CA HIS A 144 13.23 -17.54 -12.35
C HIS A 144 12.81 -19.02 -12.20
N LYS A 145 13.51 -19.80 -11.37
CA LYS A 145 13.16 -21.20 -11.05
C LYS A 145 12.08 -21.35 -9.98
N TRP A 146 11.61 -20.26 -9.36
CA TRP A 146 10.58 -20.32 -8.33
C TRP A 146 9.23 -19.94 -8.94
N ASP A 147 8.33 -20.91 -9.05
CA ASP A 147 7.03 -20.72 -9.69
C ASP A 147 5.98 -20.08 -8.78
N TYR A 148 6.19 -20.12 -7.45
CA TYR A 148 5.26 -19.55 -6.48
C TYR A 148 5.99 -18.89 -5.30
N VAL A 149 6.46 -17.67 -5.50
CA VAL A 149 6.93 -16.81 -4.40
C VAL A 149 5.79 -15.89 -4.00
N ARG A 150 5.19 -16.15 -2.84
CA ARG A 150 4.27 -15.20 -2.19
C ARG A 150 5.06 -14.47 -1.12
N SER A 151 5.21 -13.16 -1.25
CA SER A 151 5.71 -12.36 -0.12
C SER A 151 4.66 -12.40 0.99
N LEU A 152 5.05 -12.90 2.15
CA LEU A 152 4.24 -12.79 3.36
C LEU A 152 4.66 -11.49 4.05
N PRO A 153 3.79 -10.46 4.10
CA PRO A 153 4.12 -9.24 4.82
C PRO A 153 4.34 -9.60 6.28
N HIS A 154 5.55 -9.36 6.77
CA HIS A 154 5.90 -9.64 8.16
C HIS A 154 5.16 -8.66 9.07
N MET A 155 4.46 -9.15 10.10
CA MET A 155 3.62 -8.31 10.98
C MET A 155 4.43 -7.29 11.81
N ASN A 156 5.74 -7.48 11.93
CA ASN A 156 6.64 -6.45 12.43
C ASN A 156 7.10 -5.60 11.25
N SER A 157 6.48 -4.43 11.16
CA SER A 157 6.52 -3.45 10.08
C SER A 157 7.80 -2.62 9.97
N PHE A 158 8.83 -3.08 10.67
CA PHE A 158 10.17 -2.51 10.78
C PHE A 158 11.15 -3.68 10.85
N ALA A 159 11.55 -4.15 9.67
CA ALA A 159 12.55 -5.21 9.54
C ALA A 159 13.80 -4.62 8.90
N SER A 160 14.98 -5.00 9.39
CA SER A 160 16.21 -4.79 8.63
C SER A 160 16.29 -5.85 7.51
N LEU A 161 16.98 -5.54 6.41
CA LEU A 161 17.22 -6.54 5.36
C LEU A 161 17.94 -7.80 5.90
N LYS A 162 18.81 -7.62 6.90
CA LYS A 162 19.46 -8.71 7.63
C LYS A 162 18.44 -9.60 8.37
N ALA A 163 17.41 -9.02 9.00
CA ALA A 163 16.33 -9.76 9.65
C ALA A 163 15.46 -10.55 8.66
N LEU A 164 15.43 -10.13 7.39
CA LEU A 164 14.77 -10.85 6.30
C LEU A 164 15.66 -11.93 5.65
N GLY A 165 16.82 -12.23 6.25
CA GLY A 165 17.76 -13.22 5.73
C GLY A 165 18.55 -12.76 4.49
N MET A 166 18.51 -11.46 4.16
CA MET A 166 19.30 -10.93 3.04
C MET A 166 20.77 -10.76 3.43
N ASN A 167 21.65 -11.22 2.55
CA ASN A 167 23.09 -11.14 2.73
C ASN A 167 23.57 -9.68 2.73
N SER A 168 24.53 -9.34 3.60
CA SER A 168 25.08 -7.98 3.73
C SER A 168 25.72 -7.43 2.45
N LYS A 169 26.15 -8.29 1.54
CA LYS A 169 26.75 -7.90 0.24
C LYS A 169 25.75 -7.26 -0.74
N TRP A 170 24.44 -7.34 -0.46
CA TRP A 170 23.37 -6.81 -1.32
C TRP A 170 22.77 -5.49 -0.80
N ILE A 171 23.12 -5.12 0.44
CA ILE A 171 22.68 -3.90 1.12
C ILE A 171 23.49 -2.74 0.55
#